data_AF-A0A200H0P7-F1
#
_entry.id   AF-A0A200H0P7-F1
#
_cell.length_a   1.000
_cell.length_b   1.000
_cell.length_c   1.000
_cell.angle_alpha   90.00
_cell.angle_beta   90.00
_cell.angle_gamma   90.00
#
_symmetry.space_group_name_H-M   'P 1'
#
loop_
_entity.id
_entity.type
_entity.pdbx_description
1 polymer ?
#
loop_
_entity_poly.entity_id
_entity_poly.type
_entity_poly.pdbx_seq_one_letter_code
_entity_poly.pdbx_strand_id
1 'polypeptide(L)'
;MRRCEGNRAAQALRARAGTNGILITGPPWTGADETGADGADDTAGRRAPRLTGSFDLTAGERLDWDLSWFPAYQEPPEPPDADRALAETVEFWTQWVSQCEVRTEHRPLVWRSLLVLRALTHLDTGGIVAAPTASLPESFGGARNWDYRYVWLRDAAFTIEVAVAHGLTSGAKLWRDWLLRAVAGDADDVRIMYGLAGERELTESELDHLRGYGGSRPVRIGNGPAHQFQADVVGEAPIALHALRAAGVGAPDDPWGLPQSLRLLR
;
A
#
# COMPACT_ATOMS: atom_id res chain seq x y z
N MET A 1 -0.35 15.46 31.27
CA MET A 1 -1.19 14.35 30.75
C MET A 1 -0.82 13.10 31.51
N ARG A 2 -1.80 12.30 31.92
CA ARG A 2 -1.56 11.03 32.64
C ARG A 2 -2.15 9.92 31.77
N ARG A 3 -1.32 8.93 31.39
CA ARG A 3 -1.83 7.74 30.69
C ARG A 3 -2.57 6.90 31.72
N CYS A 4 -3.80 6.50 31.43
CA CYS A 4 -4.51 5.57 32.28
C CYS A 4 -3.80 4.21 32.15
N GLU A 5 -3.03 3.81 33.16
CA GLU A 5 -2.41 2.48 33.21
C GLU A 5 -3.49 1.42 33.49
N GLY A 6 -4.34 1.18 32.48
CA GLY A 6 -5.06 -0.08 32.39
C GLY A 6 -4.03 -1.17 32.18
N ASN A 7 -3.70 -1.88 33.27
CA ASN A 7 -2.90 -3.10 33.35
C ASN A 7 -2.31 -3.55 31.98
N ARG A 8 -1.02 -3.28 31.71
CA ARG A 8 -0.32 -3.68 30.47
C ARG A 8 -0.36 -5.19 30.19
N ALA A 9 -0.88 -6.01 31.09
CA ALA A 9 -1.44 -7.33 30.78
C ALA A 9 -2.80 -7.25 30.04
N ALA A 10 -3.00 -6.23 29.20
CA ALA A 10 -4.25 -5.93 28.53
C ALA A 10 -4.51 -7.03 27.49
N GLN A 11 -5.70 -7.60 27.53
CA GLN A 11 -6.12 -8.67 26.61
C GLN A 11 -5.85 -8.27 25.15
N ALA A 12 -5.03 -9.06 24.49
CA ALA A 12 -4.79 -9.01 23.07
C ALA A 12 -5.93 -9.70 22.33
N LEU A 13 -6.66 -8.99 21.48
CA LEU A 13 -7.52 -9.64 20.49
C LEU A 13 -6.65 -10.06 19.32
N ARG A 14 -6.56 -11.37 19.10
CA ARG A 14 -5.79 -11.96 18.01
C ARG A 14 -6.72 -12.62 17.02
N ALA A 15 -6.64 -12.19 15.77
CA ALA A 15 -7.27 -12.88 14.64
C ALA A 15 -6.18 -13.49 13.75
N ARG A 16 -6.44 -14.68 13.22
CA ARG A 16 -5.60 -15.30 12.18
C ARG A 16 -6.50 -15.68 11.02
N ALA A 17 -6.08 -15.34 9.80
CA ALA A 17 -6.76 -15.68 8.56
C ALA A 17 -5.70 -16.13 7.55
N GLY A 18 -5.57 -17.45 7.37
CA GLY A 18 -4.51 -18.04 6.54
C GLY A 18 -3.11 -17.64 7.03
N THR A 19 -2.34 -16.99 6.16
CA THR A 19 -0.97 -16.51 6.43
C THR A 19 -0.91 -15.19 7.20
N ASN A 20 -2.06 -14.54 7.45
CA ASN A 20 -2.12 -13.22 8.07
C ASN A 20 -2.60 -13.29 9.52
N GLY A 21 -1.89 -12.57 10.40
CA GLY A 21 -2.25 -12.33 11.77
C GLY A 21 -2.55 -10.86 12.00
N ILE A 22 -3.56 -10.58 12.82
CA ILE A 22 -3.85 -9.25 13.34
C ILE A 22 -3.87 -9.33 14.87
N LEU A 23 -3.18 -8.39 15.50
CA LEU A 23 -3.14 -8.19 16.93
C LEU A 23 -3.73 -6.81 17.25
N ILE A 24 -4.77 -6.78 18.10
CA ILE A 24 -5.30 -5.53 18.66
C ILE A 24 -4.96 -5.51 20.15
N THR A 25 -4.34 -4.42 20.59
CA THR A 25 -4.05 -4.16 22.00
C THR A 25 -4.65 -2.85 22.46
N GLY A 26 -4.93 -2.74 23.75
CA GLY A 26 -5.53 -1.57 24.37
C GLY A 26 -6.58 -1.95 25.42
N PRO A 27 -7.29 -0.97 25.99
CA PRO A 27 -8.40 -1.22 26.91
C PRO A 27 -9.48 -2.14 26.29
N PRO A 28 -10.10 -3.02 27.10
CA PRO A 28 -11.02 -4.03 26.61
C PRO A 28 -12.32 -3.40 26.09
N TRP A 29 -12.88 -3.99 25.02
CA TRP A 29 -14.16 -3.58 24.46
C TRP A 29 -15.28 -4.31 25.21
N THR A 30 -16.40 -3.64 25.48
CA THR A 30 -17.41 -4.09 26.44
C THR A 30 -18.66 -4.70 25.78
N GLY A 31 -18.79 -4.65 24.46
CA GLY A 31 -19.95 -5.20 23.74
C GLY A 31 -19.56 -5.87 22.42
N ALA A 32 -20.19 -7.01 22.12
CA ALA A 32 -20.18 -7.63 20.80
C ALA A 32 -21.63 -7.71 20.29
N ASP A 33 -21.90 -7.22 19.07
CA ASP A 33 -23.20 -7.46 18.43
C ASP A 33 -23.30 -8.96 18.06
N GLU A 34 -24.24 -9.69 18.65
CA GLU A 34 -24.56 -11.09 18.33
C GLU A 34 -25.40 -11.25 17.05
N THR A 35 -25.40 -10.27 16.15
CA THR A 35 -26.26 -10.30 14.97
C THR A 35 -25.68 -11.19 13.85
N GLY A 36 -26.23 -12.41 13.71
CA GLY A 36 -26.38 -13.09 12.42
C GLY A 36 -25.54 -14.35 12.21
N ALA A 37 -25.77 -15.39 13.02
CA ALA A 37 -25.29 -16.74 12.76
C ALA A 37 -26.38 -17.58 12.06
N ASP A 38 -26.76 -17.24 10.82
CA ASP A 38 -27.60 -18.11 9.99
C ASP A 38 -26.81 -18.63 8.79
N GLY A 39 -26.85 -19.96 8.64
CA GLY A 39 -25.90 -20.75 7.85
C GLY A 39 -26.08 -20.68 6.33
N ALA A 40 -24.95 -20.57 5.63
CA ALA A 40 -24.65 -21.16 4.32
C ALA A 40 -23.15 -20.98 4.00
N ASP A 41 -22.57 -21.99 3.36
CA ASP A 41 -21.25 -22.14 2.70
C ASP A 41 -20.02 -21.31 3.18
N ASP A 42 -18.99 -22.03 3.63
CA ASP A 42 -17.83 -21.56 4.44
C ASP A 42 -16.66 -20.96 3.64
N THR A 43 -16.91 -20.47 2.42
CA THR A 43 -15.83 -19.95 1.54
C THR A 43 -15.83 -18.43 1.38
N ALA A 44 -16.91 -17.74 1.76
CA ALA A 44 -17.11 -16.32 1.43
C ALA A 44 -16.63 -15.30 2.49
N GLY A 45 -16.04 -15.73 3.61
CA GLY A 45 -15.61 -14.82 4.69
C GLY A 45 -16.78 -14.20 5.44
N ARG A 46 -17.10 -14.71 6.63
CA ARG A 46 -18.18 -14.14 7.46
C ARG A 46 -17.80 -12.77 8.00
N ARG A 47 -18.77 -11.86 8.08
CA ARG A 47 -18.61 -10.61 8.81
C ARG A 47 -18.38 -10.94 10.29
N ALA A 48 -17.21 -10.58 10.81
CA ALA A 48 -16.92 -10.71 12.23
C ALA A 48 -17.94 -9.89 13.04
N PRO A 49 -18.33 -10.34 14.25
CA PRO A 49 -19.18 -9.57 15.13
C PRO A 49 -18.59 -8.18 15.37
N ARG A 50 -19.45 -7.17 15.39
CA ARG A 50 -19.00 -5.80 15.67
C ARG A 50 -18.60 -5.75 17.13
N LEU A 51 -17.34 -5.44 17.38
CA LEU A 51 -16.86 -5.14 18.70
C LEU A 51 -17.09 -3.65 18.99
N THR A 52 -17.56 -3.31 20.18
CA THR A 52 -17.90 -1.94 20.63
C THR A 52 -17.47 -1.70 22.08
N GLY A 53 -17.16 -0.45 22.44
CA GLY A 53 -16.80 -0.07 23.80
C GLY A 53 -17.10 1.40 24.08
N SER A 54 -17.38 1.72 25.35
CA SER A 54 -17.54 3.10 25.84
C SER A 54 -16.56 3.32 26.99
N PHE A 55 -15.87 4.45 26.97
CA PHE A 55 -14.82 4.77 27.94
C PHE A 55 -14.99 6.20 28.44
N ASP A 56 -15.07 6.36 29.76
CA ASP A 56 -15.09 7.68 30.39
C ASP A 56 -13.67 8.19 30.58
N LEU A 57 -13.42 9.44 30.17
CA LEU A 57 -12.13 10.11 30.30
C LEU A 57 -12.30 11.49 30.92
N THR A 58 -11.37 11.85 31.78
CA THR A 58 -11.23 13.19 32.35
C THR A 58 -10.17 13.99 31.58
N ALA A 59 -10.14 15.31 31.81
CA ALA A 59 -9.23 16.20 31.10
C ALA A 59 -7.76 15.80 31.32
N GLY A 60 -7.06 15.45 30.24
CA GLY A 60 -5.65 15.08 30.24
C GLY A 60 -5.38 13.57 30.38
N GLU A 61 -6.42 12.75 30.45
CA GLU A 61 -6.34 11.29 30.30
C GLU A 61 -6.30 10.87 28.83
N ARG A 62 -5.66 9.73 28.57
CA ARG A 62 -5.53 9.12 27.25
C ARG A 62 -5.67 7.61 27.33
N LEU A 63 -6.28 7.04 26.31
CA LEU A 63 -6.34 5.61 26.05
C LEU A 63 -5.83 5.37 24.63
N ASP A 64 -4.99 4.36 24.48
CA ASP A 64 -4.36 4.01 23.22
C ASP A 64 -4.81 2.61 22.81
N TRP A 65 -5.07 2.44 21.52
CA TRP A 65 -5.30 1.14 20.89
C TRP A 65 -4.36 0.99 19.70
N ASP A 66 -3.77 -0.18 19.57
CA ASP A 66 -2.86 -0.51 18.48
C ASP A 66 -3.43 -1.66 17.66
N LEU A 67 -3.27 -1.57 16.34
CA LEU A 67 -3.63 -2.60 15.38
C LEU A 67 -2.38 -3.00 14.62
N SER A 68 -1.87 -4.20 14.89
CA SER A 68 -0.63 -4.71 14.28
C SER A 68 -0.92 -5.88 13.36
N TRP A 69 -0.48 -5.79 12.11
CA TRP A 69 -0.44 -6.93 11.19
C TRP A 69 0.89 -7.67 11.33
N PHE A 70 0.87 -8.99 11.19
CA PHE A 70 2.08 -9.82 11.16
C PHE A 70 1.82 -11.14 10.42
N PRO A 71 2.86 -11.80 9.87
CA PRO A 71 2.71 -13.15 9.32
C PRO A 71 2.28 -14.14 10.42
N ALA A 72 1.18 -14.87 10.21
CA ALA A 72 0.57 -15.72 11.25
C ALA A 72 1.45 -16.89 11.73
N TYR A 73 2.49 -17.23 10.96
CA TYR A 73 3.50 -18.24 11.26
C TYR A 73 4.71 -17.68 12.02
N GLN A 74 4.73 -16.38 12.32
CA GLN A 74 5.70 -15.73 13.20
C GLN A 74 5.08 -15.43 14.57
N GLU A 75 5.94 -15.12 15.54
CA GLU A 75 5.46 -14.60 16.83
C GLU A 75 4.80 -13.23 16.64
N PRO A 76 3.72 -12.93 17.39
CA PRO A 76 3.12 -11.60 17.37
C PRO A 76 4.15 -10.54 17.76
N PRO A 77 4.12 -9.36 17.12
CA PRO A 77 5.00 -8.27 17.48
C PRO A 77 4.65 -7.74 18.88
N GLU A 78 5.64 -7.17 19.55
CA GLU A 78 5.38 -6.36 20.74
C GLU A 78 4.55 -5.12 20.34
N PRO A 79 3.49 -4.77 21.09
CA PRO A 79 2.73 -3.56 20.82
C PRO A 79 3.64 -2.32 20.87
N PRO A 80 3.52 -1.40 19.89
CA PRO A 80 4.33 -0.20 19.89
C PRO A 80 3.94 0.72 21.07
N ASP A 81 4.87 1.57 21.52
CA ASP A 81 4.46 2.72 22.30
C ASP A 81 3.90 3.79 21.35
N ALA A 82 2.62 4.13 21.51
CA ALA A 82 1.91 5.01 20.59
C ALA A 82 2.55 6.42 20.44
N ASP A 83 3.01 7.02 21.54
CA ASP A 83 3.64 8.34 21.50
C ASP A 83 4.99 8.29 20.77
N ARG A 84 5.77 7.22 21.03
CA ARG A 84 7.03 6.99 20.33
C ARG A 84 6.81 6.72 18.84
N ALA A 85 5.85 5.85 18.48
CA ALA A 85 5.55 5.54 17.09
C ALA A 85 5.08 6.77 16.30
N LEU A 86 4.28 7.65 16.93
CA LEU A 86 3.88 8.91 16.34
C LEU A 86 5.07 9.85 16.12
N ALA A 87 5.95 10.00 17.12
CA ALA A 87 7.13 10.84 17.03
C ALA A 87 8.07 10.38 15.91
N GLU A 88 8.38 9.08 15.86
CA GLU A 88 9.22 8.48 14.81
C GLU A 88 8.59 8.65 13.42
N THR A 89 7.27 8.50 13.29
CA THR A 89 6.54 8.72 12.03
C THR A 89 6.64 10.18 11.57
N VAL A 90 6.40 11.14 12.47
CA VAL A 90 6.49 12.57 12.15
C VAL A 90 7.91 12.96 11.75
N GLU A 91 8.91 12.47 12.49
CA GLU A 91 10.32 12.70 12.20
C GLU A 91 10.69 12.16 10.82
N PHE A 92 10.36 10.90 10.53
CA PHE A 92 10.62 10.25 9.24
C PHE A 92 10.07 11.08 8.06
N TRP A 93 8.79 11.44 8.11
CA TRP A 93 8.16 12.17 7.01
C TRP A 93 8.69 13.60 6.86
N THR A 94 8.99 14.26 7.98
CA THR A 94 9.56 15.62 7.98
C THR A 94 10.99 15.62 7.42
N GLN A 95 11.82 14.65 7.82
CA GLN A 95 13.18 14.47 7.31
C GLN A 95 13.19 14.04 5.84
N TRP A 96 12.22 13.24 5.41
CA TRP A 96 12.14 12.82 4.02
C TRP A 96 11.79 14.00 3.10
N VAL A 97 10.75 14.77 3.43
CA VAL A 97 10.31 15.87 2.56
C VAL A 97 11.28 17.06 2.56
N SER A 98 12.05 17.24 3.64
CA SER A 98 13.05 18.32 3.74
C SER A 98 14.23 18.17 2.78
N GLN A 99 14.42 16.99 2.19
CA GLN A 99 15.42 16.75 1.14
C GLN A 99 15.04 17.41 -0.20
N CYS A 100 13.75 17.76 -0.37
CA CYS A 100 13.23 18.37 -1.60
C CYS A 100 13.13 19.89 -1.47
N GLU A 101 13.88 20.61 -2.31
CA GLU A 101 13.73 22.06 -2.44
C GLU A 101 12.57 22.40 -3.39
N VAL A 102 11.62 23.21 -2.90
CA VAL A 102 10.46 23.66 -3.68
C VAL A 102 10.36 25.18 -3.62
N ARG A 103 10.69 25.85 -4.73
CA ARG A 103 10.71 27.32 -4.88
C ARG A 103 9.42 27.85 -5.54
N THR A 104 8.27 27.64 -4.90
CA THR A 104 6.96 28.17 -5.34
C THR A 104 6.06 28.48 -4.15
N GLU A 105 5.09 29.38 -4.33
CA GLU A 105 4.04 29.66 -3.35
C GLU A 105 3.17 28.43 -3.03
N HIS A 106 3.08 27.47 -3.96
CA HIS A 106 2.33 26.23 -3.80
C HIS A 106 3.11 25.13 -3.05
N ARG A 107 4.23 25.45 -2.40
CA ARG A 107 5.07 24.50 -1.67
C ARG A 107 4.28 23.52 -0.77
N PRO A 108 3.30 23.94 0.03
CA PRO A 108 2.54 23.01 0.86
C PRO A 108 1.80 21.92 0.06
N LEU A 109 1.29 22.27 -1.13
CA LEU A 109 0.60 21.33 -2.01
C LEU A 109 1.59 20.36 -2.66
N VAL A 110 2.72 20.86 -3.15
CA VAL A 110 3.78 20.02 -3.74
C VAL A 110 4.30 19.02 -2.71
N TRP A 111 4.61 19.48 -1.50
CA TRP A 111 5.05 18.60 -0.41
C TRP A 111 4.00 17.56 -0.05
N ARG A 112 2.71 17.94 0.04
CA ARG A 112 1.63 16.99 0.30
C ARG A 112 1.56 15.91 -0.79
N SER A 113 1.65 16.30 -2.07
CA SER A 113 1.64 15.36 -3.19
C SER A 113 2.84 14.40 -3.16
N LEU A 114 4.05 14.92 -2.90
CA LEU A 114 5.26 14.09 -2.78
C LEU A 114 5.17 13.09 -1.63
N LEU A 115 4.63 13.51 -0.48
CA LEU A 115 4.39 12.62 0.67
C LEU A 115 3.42 11.49 0.30
N VAL A 116 2.34 11.80 -0.44
CA VAL A 116 1.39 10.79 -0.91
C VAL A 116 2.07 9.80 -1.85
N LEU A 117 2.77 10.29 -2.89
CA LEU A 117 3.50 9.43 -3.83
C LEU A 117 4.50 8.51 -3.11
N ARG A 118 5.21 9.05 -2.10
CA ARG A 118 6.12 8.26 -1.28
C ARG A 118 5.40 7.20 -0.44
N ALA A 119 4.21 7.50 0.08
CA ALA A 119 3.39 6.57 0.86
C ALA A 119 2.83 5.42 0.01
N LEU A 120 2.71 5.61 -1.32
CA LEU A 120 2.33 4.55 -2.26
C LEU A 120 3.47 3.57 -2.56
N THR A 121 4.70 3.88 -2.13
CA THR A 121 5.88 3.04 -2.36
C THR A 121 6.10 2.07 -1.19
N HIS A 122 6.01 0.77 -1.46
CA HIS A 122 6.35 -0.26 -0.48
C HIS A 122 7.85 -0.25 -0.17
N LEU A 123 8.19 -0.18 1.11
CA LEU A 123 9.58 -0.01 1.56
C LEU A 123 10.47 -1.22 1.25
N ASP A 124 9.95 -2.44 1.40
CA ASP A 124 10.75 -3.64 1.21
C ASP A 124 10.86 -4.05 -0.26
N THR A 125 9.75 -4.02 -1.01
CA THR A 125 9.74 -4.46 -2.40
C THR A 125 10.14 -3.36 -3.37
N GLY A 126 9.84 -2.08 -3.09
CA GLY A 126 10.00 -0.97 -4.03
C GLY A 126 8.83 -0.80 -5.01
N GLY A 127 7.79 -1.63 -4.91
CA GLY A 127 6.58 -1.51 -5.73
C GLY A 127 5.79 -0.25 -5.36
N ILE A 128 5.30 0.47 -6.37
CA ILE A 128 4.52 1.71 -6.20
C ILE A 128 3.08 1.43 -6.65
N VAL A 129 2.14 1.36 -5.71
CA VAL A 129 0.74 1.08 -6.07
C VAL A 129 0.07 2.29 -6.71
N ALA A 130 -0.89 2.05 -7.60
CA ALA A 130 -1.68 3.12 -8.20
C ALA A 130 -2.49 3.89 -7.14
N ALA A 131 -3.14 3.17 -6.21
CA ALA A 131 -3.79 3.75 -5.03
C ALA A 131 -3.98 2.72 -3.90
N PRO A 132 -4.09 3.14 -2.63
CA PRO A 132 -4.32 2.23 -1.51
C PRO A 132 -5.83 1.95 -1.35
N THR A 133 -6.53 1.71 -2.46
CA THR A 133 -7.97 1.56 -2.50
C THR A 133 -8.36 0.32 -3.31
N ALA A 134 -9.44 -0.32 -2.89
CA ALA A 134 -10.09 -1.39 -3.65
C ALA A 134 -11.57 -1.09 -3.78
N SER A 135 -12.14 -1.34 -4.96
CA SER A 135 -13.58 -1.17 -5.24
C SER A 135 -14.13 0.23 -4.98
N LEU A 136 -13.29 1.26 -5.05
CA LEU A 136 -13.81 2.63 -5.01
C LEU A 136 -14.40 2.95 -6.38
N PRO A 137 -15.68 3.39 -6.46
CA PRO A 137 -16.35 3.58 -7.73
C PRO A 137 -15.83 4.81 -8.47
N GLU A 138 -15.54 4.69 -9.77
CA GLU A 138 -15.30 5.86 -10.63
C GLU A 138 -16.53 6.78 -10.70
N SER A 139 -17.72 6.20 -10.56
CA SER A 139 -19.01 6.90 -10.46
C SER A 139 -19.93 6.13 -9.53
N PHE A 140 -20.57 6.79 -8.55
CA PHE A 140 -21.48 6.14 -7.61
C PHE A 140 -22.55 5.30 -8.33
N GLY A 141 -22.72 4.06 -7.91
CA GLY A 141 -23.65 3.09 -8.52
C GLY A 141 -23.16 2.48 -9.84
N GLY A 142 -21.99 2.88 -10.34
CA GLY A 142 -21.36 2.28 -11.52
C GLY A 142 -20.65 0.95 -11.21
N ALA A 143 -20.30 0.23 -12.28
CA ALA A 143 -19.64 -1.07 -12.20
C ALA A 143 -18.10 -1.00 -12.30
N ARG A 144 -17.53 0.19 -12.53
CA ARG A 144 -16.08 0.42 -12.63
C ARG A 144 -15.49 0.68 -11.24
N ASN A 145 -15.38 -0.41 -10.49
CA ASN A 145 -14.98 -0.42 -9.08
C ASN A 145 -13.74 -1.33 -8.97
N TRP A 146 -12.62 -0.88 -9.51
CA TRP A 146 -11.40 -1.70 -9.60
C TRP A 146 -10.61 -1.73 -8.30
N ASP A 147 -9.73 -2.73 -8.18
CA ASP A 147 -8.69 -2.76 -7.14
C ASP A 147 -7.43 -2.07 -7.66
N TYR A 148 -7.04 -0.97 -7.01
CA TYR A 148 -5.91 -0.13 -7.40
C TYR A 148 -4.65 -0.40 -6.56
N ARG A 149 -4.67 -1.40 -5.69
CA ARG A 149 -3.53 -1.77 -4.82
C ARG A 149 -2.40 -2.51 -5.56
N TYR A 150 -2.34 -2.39 -6.88
CA TYR A 150 -1.37 -3.02 -7.76
C TYR A 150 -0.42 -1.98 -8.36
N VAL A 151 0.74 -2.45 -8.81
CA VAL A 151 1.75 -1.59 -9.42
C VAL A 151 1.44 -1.46 -10.91
N TRP A 152 0.87 -0.32 -11.32
CA TRP A 152 0.80 0.04 -12.73
C TRP A 152 2.14 0.60 -13.20
N LEU A 153 2.71 0.01 -14.25
CA LEU A 153 4.04 0.41 -14.73
C LEU A 153 4.07 1.88 -15.15
N ARG A 154 2.99 2.38 -15.76
CA ARG A 154 2.83 3.79 -16.12
C ARG A 154 2.86 4.70 -14.88
N ASP A 155 1.98 4.43 -13.91
CA ASP A 155 1.83 5.24 -12.71
C ASP A 155 3.13 5.27 -11.88
N ALA A 156 3.79 4.11 -11.79
CA ALA A 156 5.07 3.99 -11.11
C ALA A 156 6.18 4.75 -11.84
N ALA A 157 6.23 4.70 -13.18
CA ALA A 157 7.18 5.47 -13.99
C ALA A 157 7.01 6.99 -13.78
N PHE A 158 5.78 7.51 -13.87
CA PHE A 158 5.50 8.92 -13.60
C PHE A 158 5.87 9.33 -12.17
N THR A 159 5.60 8.47 -11.19
CA THR A 159 5.99 8.72 -9.80
C THR A 159 7.51 8.86 -9.67
N ILE A 160 8.26 8.02 -10.38
CA ILE A 160 9.73 8.09 -10.39
C ILE A 160 10.26 9.32 -11.09
N GLU A 161 9.70 9.71 -12.24
CA GLU A 161 10.09 10.93 -12.92
C GLU A 161 9.91 12.17 -12.02
N VAL A 162 8.78 12.25 -11.32
CA VAL A 162 8.51 13.31 -10.34
C VAL A 162 9.53 13.26 -9.20
N ALA A 163 9.78 12.08 -8.62
CA ALA A 163 10.75 11.94 -7.54
C ALA A 163 12.16 12.38 -7.98
N VAL A 164 12.61 11.95 -9.16
CA VAL A 164 13.91 12.34 -9.74
C VAL A 164 13.99 13.84 -10.01
N ALA A 165 12.94 14.43 -10.59
CA ALA A 165 12.88 15.87 -10.84
C ALA A 165 12.99 16.72 -9.56
N HIS A 166 12.65 16.14 -8.41
CA HIS A 166 12.76 16.74 -7.08
C HIS A 166 14.01 16.29 -6.29
N GLY A 167 14.95 15.58 -6.92
CA GLY A 167 16.20 15.11 -6.28
C GLY A 167 16.01 13.94 -5.30
N LEU A 168 14.83 13.32 -5.26
CA LEU A 168 14.47 12.24 -4.35
C LEU A 168 14.80 10.87 -4.97
N THR A 169 16.07 10.48 -4.93
CA THR A 169 16.59 9.31 -5.66
C THR A 169 16.55 7.99 -4.89
N SER A 170 16.42 8.01 -3.56
CA SER A 170 16.44 6.81 -2.71
C SER A 170 15.28 5.85 -2.99
N GLY A 171 14.05 6.37 -3.05
CA GLY A 171 12.86 5.60 -3.43
C GLY A 171 12.91 5.12 -4.88
N ALA A 172 13.53 5.91 -5.75
CA ALA A 172 13.62 5.61 -7.16
C ALA A 172 14.60 4.45 -7.47
N LYS A 173 15.65 4.28 -6.66
CA LYS A 173 16.51 3.09 -6.70
C LYS A 173 15.72 1.81 -6.34
N LEU A 174 14.89 1.85 -5.30
CA LEU A 174 14.06 0.71 -4.89
C LEU A 174 13.11 0.29 -6.01
N TRP A 175 12.46 1.26 -6.66
CA TRP A 175 11.59 0.99 -7.80
C TRP A 175 12.35 0.39 -8.99
N ARG A 176 13.55 0.90 -9.32
CA ARG A 176 14.37 0.30 -10.39
C ARG A 176 14.62 -1.17 -10.11
N ASP A 177 15.09 -1.48 -8.91
CA ASP A 177 15.40 -2.86 -8.53
C ASP A 177 14.12 -3.72 -8.56
N TRP A 178 12.98 -3.16 -8.17
CA TRP A 178 11.67 -3.79 -8.31
C TRP A 178 11.31 -4.10 -9.76
N LEU A 179 11.43 -3.11 -10.65
CA LEU A 179 11.07 -3.23 -12.06
C LEU A 179 11.89 -4.35 -12.71
N LEU A 180 13.21 -4.35 -12.49
CA LEU A 180 14.10 -5.37 -13.06
C LEU A 180 13.73 -6.79 -12.61
N ARG A 181 13.24 -6.97 -11.38
CA ARG A 181 12.72 -8.26 -10.91
C ARG A 181 11.38 -8.60 -11.52
N ALA A 182 10.44 -7.66 -11.60
CA ALA A 182 9.08 -7.88 -12.12
C ALA A 182 9.07 -8.24 -13.62
N VAL A 183 9.89 -7.56 -14.42
CA VAL A 183 10.02 -7.77 -15.87
C VAL A 183 11.10 -8.77 -16.26
N ALA A 184 11.75 -9.42 -15.29
CA ALA A 184 12.73 -10.45 -15.57
C ALA A 184 12.10 -11.59 -16.40
N GLY A 185 12.88 -12.11 -17.34
CA GLY A 185 12.45 -13.17 -18.27
C GLY A 185 12.21 -12.63 -19.68
N ASP A 186 11.06 -13.00 -20.25
CA ASP A 186 10.71 -12.66 -21.62
C ASP A 186 10.19 -11.21 -21.73
N ALA A 187 10.75 -10.46 -22.69
CA ALA A 187 10.32 -9.08 -22.95
C ALA A 187 8.95 -9.00 -23.61
N ASP A 188 8.55 -10.06 -24.33
CA ASP A 188 7.23 -10.14 -24.94
C ASP A 188 6.13 -10.42 -23.90
N ASP A 189 6.49 -10.73 -22.66
CA ASP A 189 5.57 -11.01 -21.55
C ASP A 189 5.52 -9.89 -20.49
N VAL A 190 5.92 -8.67 -20.87
CA VAL A 190 5.70 -7.49 -20.01
C VAL A 190 4.20 -7.25 -19.85
N ARG A 191 3.79 -7.12 -18.59
CA ARG A 191 2.41 -6.81 -18.20
C ARG A 191 2.28 -5.32 -17.93
N ILE A 192 1.06 -4.82 -18.07
CA ILE A 192 0.76 -3.41 -17.72
C ILE A 192 0.81 -3.18 -16.21
N MET A 193 0.60 -4.26 -15.44
CA MET A 193 0.49 -4.21 -13.99
C MET A 193 1.00 -5.48 -13.33
N TYR A 194 1.43 -5.33 -12.08
CA TYR A 194 1.97 -6.40 -11.25
C TYR A 194 1.49 -6.29 -9.80
N GLY A 195 1.64 -7.38 -9.07
CA GLY A 195 1.55 -7.40 -7.62
C GLY A 195 2.66 -6.58 -6.98
N LEU A 196 2.53 -6.36 -5.67
CA LEU A 196 3.41 -5.46 -4.92
C LEU A 196 4.87 -5.92 -4.92
N ALA A 197 5.12 -7.23 -5.03
CA ALA A 197 6.46 -7.81 -5.13
C ALA A 197 6.84 -8.20 -6.56
N GLY A 198 5.99 -7.92 -7.56
CA GLY A 198 6.20 -8.26 -8.97
C GLY A 198 5.40 -9.48 -9.44
N GLU A 199 4.41 -9.94 -8.67
CA GLU A 199 3.54 -11.07 -9.03
C GLU A 199 2.76 -10.77 -10.32
N ARG A 200 2.57 -11.77 -11.18
CA ARG A 200 1.83 -11.63 -12.46
C ARG A 200 0.37 -12.07 -12.37
N GLU A 201 0.08 -13.00 -11.46
CA GLU A 201 -1.27 -13.56 -11.27
C GLU A 201 -2.07 -12.68 -10.31
N LEU A 202 -3.00 -11.89 -10.87
CA LEU A 202 -3.82 -10.92 -10.12
C LEU A 202 -5.29 -11.32 -10.16
N THR A 203 -5.56 -12.59 -9.84
CA THR A 203 -6.89 -13.20 -9.90
C THR A 203 -7.96 -12.30 -9.31
N GLU A 204 -8.93 -11.94 -10.14
CA GLU A 204 -10.07 -11.13 -9.75
C GLU A 204 -11.16 -11.98 -9.10
N SER A 205 -11.76 -11.46 -8.03
CA SER A 205 -12.97 -12.04 -7.43
C SER A 205 -13.93 -10.96 -6.96
N GLU A 206 -15.23 -11.24 -7.07
CA GLU A 206 -16.29 -10.38 -6.55
C GLU A 206 -16.67 -10.79 -5.12
N LEU A 207 -16.89 -9.82 -4.23
CA LEU A 207 -17.20 -9.98 -2.82
C LEU A 207 -18.67 -9.61 -2.56
N ASP A 208 -19.60 -10.49 -2.92
CA ASP A 208 -21.05 -10.25 -2.87
C ASP A 208 -21.60 -9.96 -1.46
N HIS A 209 -20.90 -10.44 -0.44
CA HIS A 209 -21.22 -10.21 0.96
C HIS A 209 -20.95 -8.76 1.41
N LEU A 210 -20.23 -7.96 0.61
CA LEU A 210 -19.98 -6.55 0.86
C LEU A 210 -20.94 -5.66 0.09
N ARG A 211 -21.38 -4.58 0.73
CA ARG A 211 -22.28 -3.59 0.13
C ARG A 211 -21.58 -2.61 -0.83
N GLY A 212 -20.25 -2.50 -0.72
CA GLY A 212 -19.45 -1.52 -1.45
C GLY A 212 -19.60 -0.08 -0.97
N TYR A 213 -18.69 0.79 -1.43
CA TYR A 213 -18.69 2.21 -1.07
C TYR A 213 -19.87 2.95 -1.70
N GLY A 214 -20.65 3.67 -0.88
CA GLY A 214 -21.88 4.32 -1.33
C GLY A 214 -22.93 3.36 -1.90
N GLY A 215 -22.87 2.07 -1.56
CA GLY A 215 -23.74 1.03 -2.14
C GLY A 215 -23.35 0.60 -3.56
N SER A 216 -22.19 1.03 -4.06
CA SER A 216 -21.74 0.72 -5.41
C SER A 216 -21.31 -0.73 -5.53
N ARG A 217 -21.75 -1.39 -6.60
CA ARG A 217 -21.51 -2.81 -6.86
C ARG A 217 -21.02 -3.04 -8.29
N PRO A 218 -20.26 -4.12 -8.52
CA PRO A 218 -19.81 -5.08 -7.51
C PRO A 218 -18.59 -4.58 -6.74
N VAL A 219 -18.29 -5.25 -5.64
CA VAL A 219 -17.04 -5.10 -4.89
C VAL A 219 -16.09 -6.16 -5.42
N ARG A 220 -14.95 -5.74 -5.96
CA ARG A 220 -13.91 -6.61 -6.51
C ARG A 220 -12.57 -6.45 -5.80
N ILE A 221 -11.86 -7.55 -5.68
CA ILE A 221 -10.44 -7.59 -5.35
C ILE A 221 -9.71 -8.32 -6.47
N GLY A 222 -8.42 -8.05 -6.67
CA GLY A 222 -7.75 -8.51 -7.90
C GLY A 222 -8.01 -7.56 -9.07
N ASN A 223 -7.39 -7.85 -10.20
CA ASN A 223 -7.47 -6.98 -11.36
C ASN A 223 -7.43 -7.80 -12.66
N GLY A 224 -8.61 -8.11 -13.19
CA GLY A 224 -8.78 -8.83 -14.46
C GLY A 224 -8.16 -8.14 -15.68
N PRO A 225 -8.09 -6.80 -15.75
CA PRO A 225 -7.33 -6.09 -16.77
C PRO A 225 -5.82 -6.36 -16.83
N ALA A 226 -5.21 -7.11 -15.91
CA ALA A 226 -3.76 -7.36 -15.89
C ALA A 226 -3.20 -7.97 -17.20
N HIS A 227 -4.04 -8.65 -17.97
CA HIS A 227 -3.67 -9.25 -19.26
C HIS A 227 -3.86 -8.31 -20.47
N GLN A 228 -4.39 -7.10 -20.29
CA GLN A 228 -4.56 -6.16 -21.38
C GLN A 228 -3.20 -5.63 -21.83
N PHE A 229 -3.03 -5.50 -23.15
CA PHE A 229 -1.88 -4.83 -23.72
C PHE A 229 -2.12 -3.31 -23.75
N GLN A 230 -1.18 -2.55 -23.19
CA GLN A 230 -1.14 -1.09 -23.31
C GLN A 230 0.24 -0.68 -23.81
N ALA A 231 0.29 -0.09 -25.01
CA ALA A 231 1.53 0.17 -25.73
C ALA A 231 2.42 1.24 -25.08
N ASP A 232 1.84 2.15 -24.30
CA ASP A 232 2.56 3.22 -23.59
C ASP A 232 3.51 2.70 -22.51
N VAL A 233 3.23 1.54 -21.91
CA VAL A 233 4.06 0.94 -20.87
C VAL A 233 5.48 0.66 -21.39
N VAL A 234 5.60 0.33 -22.68
CA VAL A 234 6.88 0.12 -23.37
C VAL A 234 7.68 1.43 -23.52
N GLY A 235 7.02 2.59 -23.50
CA GLY A 235 7.67 3.90 -23.55
C GLY A 235 8.02 4.46 -22.17
N GLU A 236 7.08 4.43 -21.24
CA GLU A 236 7.22 5.14 -19.96
C GLU A 236 8.27 4.52 -19.03
N ALA A 237 8.35 3.18 -18.98
CA ALA A 237 9.33 2.51 -18.13
C ALA A 237 10.80 2.82 -18.54
N PRO A 238 11.18 2.76 -19.84
CA PRO A 238 12.49 3.22 -20.29
C PRO A 238 12.78 4.71 -20.01
N ILE A 239 11.79 5.59 -20.12
CA ILE A 239 11.95 7.03 -19.81
C ILE A 239 12.30 7.22 -18.34
N ALA A 240 11.57 6.58 -17.42
CA ALA A 240 11.87 6.64 -15.99
C ALA A 240 13.26 6.05 -15.65
N LEU A 241 13.66 4.95 -16.29
CA LEU A 241 15.01 4.38 -16.14
C LEU A 241 16.09 5.33 -16.66
N HIS A 242 15.85 6.03 -17.77
CA HIS A 242 16.75 7.04 -18.28
C HIS A 242 16.90 8.22 -17.31
N ALA A 243 15.79 8.73 -16.76
CA ALA A 243 15.80 9.81 -15.78
C ALA A 243 16.63 9.43 -14.53
N LEU A 244 16.45 8.20 -14.03
CA LEU A 244 17.23 7.65 -12.93
C LEU A 244 18.73 7.62 -13.22
N ARG A 245 19.11 7.16 -14.42
CA ARG A 245 20.50 7.13 -14.85
C ARG A 245 21.08 8.54 -14.96
N ALA A 246 20.34 9.48 -15.54
CA ALA A 246 20.75 10.87 -15.64
C ALA A 246 20.97 11.52 -14.26
N ALA A 247 20.22 11.07 -13.24
CA ALA A 247 20.40 11.46 -11.85
C ALA A 247 21.48 10.66 -11.08
N GLY A 248 22.25 9.80 -11.76
CA GLY A 248 23.35 9.03 -11.16
C GLY A 248 22.92 7.77 -10.40
N VAL A 249 21.69 7.28 -10.58
CA VAL A 249 21.17 6.09 -9.91
C VAL A 249 21.41 4.84 -10.78
N GLY A 250 22.50 4.12 -10.55
CA GLY A 250 22.91 3.00 -11.40
C GLY A 250 24.30 2.45 -11.05
N ALA A 251 24.58 1.20 -11.43
CA ALA A 251 25.97 0.73 -11.47
C ALA A 251 26.64 1.27 -12.75
N PRO A 252 27.93 1.66 -12.71
CA PRO A 252 28.66 2.12 -13.89
C PRO A 252 28.67 1.10 -15.04
N ASP A 253 28.61 -0.18 -14.71
CA ASP A 253 28.86 -1.31 -15.63
C ASP A 253 27.58 -1.93 -16.21
N ASP A 254 26.39 -1.40 -15.89
CA ASP A 254 25.13 -1.84 -16.50
C ASP A 254 24.43 -0.66 -17.20
N PRO A 255 24.69 -0.44 -18.51
CA PRO A 255 24.25 0.75 -19.21
C PRO A 255 22.72 0.88 -19.35
N TRP A 256 21.95 -0.19 -19.07
CA TRP A 256 20.50 -0.18 -19.19
C TRP A 256 19.76 -0.76 -17.98
N GLY A 257 20.39 -1.57 -17.12
CA GLY A 257 19.67 -2.30 -16.06
C GLY A 257 18.79 -3.44 -16.59
N LEU A 258 18.31 -3.29 -17.82
CA LEU A 258 17.31 -4.14 -18.45
C LEU A 258 17.95 -5.39 -19.08
N PRO A 259 17.29 -6.57 -18.97
CA PRO A 259 17.57 -7.74 -19.78
C PRO A 259 17.68 -7.36 -21.27
N GLN A 260 18.60 -7.98 -22.01
CA GLN A 260 18.81 -7.69 -23.45
C GLN A 260 17.54 -7.81 -24.29
N SER A 261 16.58 -8.63 -23.85
CA SER A 261 15.26 -8.80 -24.47
C SER A 261 14.45 -7.49 -24.52
N LEU A 262 14.52 -6.64 -23.49
CA LEU A 262 13.84 -5.34 -23.46
C LEU A 262 14.60 -4.24 -24.20
N ARG A 263 15.85 -4.50 -24.62
CA ARG A 263 16.63 -3.57 -25.46
C ARG A 263 16.23 -3.64 -26.93
N LEU A 264 15.38 -4.59 -27.31
CA LEU A 264 15.04 -4.95 -28.69
C LEU A 264 13.60 -4.62 -29.10
N LEU A 265 12.83 -3.90 -28.28
CA LEU A 265 11.55 -3.30 -28.71
C LEU A 265 11.86 -2.19 -29.73
N ARG A 266 12.06 -2.62 -30.99
CA ARG A 266 12.10 -1.80 -32.20
C ARG A 266 10.77 -1.90 -32.93
#